data_AF-U6SS31-F1
#
_entry.id   AF-U6SS31-F1
#
_cell.length_a   1.000
_cell.length_b   1.000
_cell.length_c   1.000
_cell.angle_alpha   90.00
_cell.angle_beta   90.00
_cell.angle_gamma   90.00
#
_symmetry.space_group_name_H-M   'P 1'
#
loop_
_entity.id
_entity.type
_entity.pdbx_description
1 polymer ?
#
loop_
_entity_poly.entity_id
_entity_poly.type
_entity_poly.pdbx_seq_one_letter_code
_entity_poly.pdbx_strand_id
1 'polypeptide(L)'
;MNDHDLIREILSGDEEAVNELHNRYVDRLFHFTEWRFSEEGVSENSFYAFGKLEADFPFQRSMQTMFGAFDIDLSYYEDLGGGTPYHYGYYSGMEEAFIDGYITLLETPDGWYYKHSHADRQDYNGIHYSQKLQMFLEFMEWHD
;
A
#
# COMPACT_ATOMS: atom_id res chain seq x y z
N MET A 1 -5.79 -11.73 -17.15
CA MET A 1 -6.04 -11.24 -18.52
C MET A 1 -5.73 -9.73 -18.61
N ASN A 2 -5.47 -9.14 -19.78
CA ASN A 2 -5.32 -7.66 -19.87
C ASN A 2 -6.71 -6.99 -19.84
N ASP A 3 -6.78 -5.69 -19.52
CA ASP A 3 -8.08 -5.04 -19.28
C ASP A 3 -8.95 -4.97 -20.52
N HIS A 4 -8.35 -4.89 -21.70
CA HIS A 4 -9.07 -4.86 -22.97
C HIS A 4 -9.75 -6.21 -23.27
N ASP A 5 -9.10 -7.33 -22.94
CA ASP A 5 -9.68 -8.66 -23.05
C ASP A 5 -10.74 -8.89 -21.95
N LEU A 6 -10.51 -8.37 -20.74
CA LEU A 6 -11.49 -8.39 -19.65
C LEU A 6 -12.79 -7.65 -20.00
N ILE A 7 -12.67 -6.46 -20.58
CA ILE A 7 -13.82 -5.66 -21.01
C ILE A 7 -14.60 -6.40 -22.11
N ARG A 8 -13.92 -7.12 -23.01
CA ARG A 8 -14.60 -7.91 -24.04
C ARG A 8 -15.44 -9.05 -23.43
N GLU A 9 -14.90 -9.75 -22.45
CA GLU A 9 -15.65 -10.82 -21.76
C GLU A 9 -16.79 -10.27 -20.89
N ILE A 10 -16.62 -9.09 -20.29
CA ILE A 10 -17.73 -8.41 -19.60
C ILE A 10 -18.85 -8.06 -20.59
N LEU A 11 -18.50 -7.53 -21.76
CA LEU A 11 -19.47 -7.19 -22.81
C LEU A 11 -20.12 -8.44 -23.43
N SER A 12 -19.50 -9.61 -23.31
CA SER A 12 -20.06 -10.90 -23.73
C SER A 12 -21.01 -11.51 -22.68
N GLY A 13 -21.05 -10.93 -21.47
CA GLY A 13 -21.93 -11.33 -20.37
C GLY A 13 -21.28 -12.26 -19.34
N ASP A 14 -19.95 -12.35 -19.31
CA ASP A 14 -19.22 -13.17 -18.35
C ASP A 14 -19.17 -12.52 -16.96
N GLU A 15 -19.93 -13.08 -16.00
CA GLU A 15 -19.94 -12.63 -14.61
C GLU A 15 -18.60 -12.88 -13.88
N GLU A 16 -17.81 -13.86 -14.31
CA GLU A 16 -16.48 -14.11 -13.73
C GLU A 16 -15.49 -13.00 -14.13
N ALA A 17 -15.57 -12.51 -15.37
CA ALA A 17 -14.81 -11.35 -15.83
C ALA A 17 -15.23 -10.05 -15.13
N VAL A 18 -16.52 -9.89 -14.80
CA VAL A 18 -17.01 -8.77 -13.97
C VAL A 18 -16.40 -8.84 -12.57
N ASN A 19 -16.37 -10.03 -11.96
CA ASN A 19 -15.76 -10.22 -10.65
C ASN A 19 -14.23 -10.01 -10.68
N GLU A 20 -13.55 -10.42 -11.75
CA GLU A 20 -12.11 -10.16 -11.92
C GLU A 20 -11.84 -8.64 -12.06
N LEU A 21 -12.68 -7.89 -12.79
CA LEU A 21 -12.58 -6.43 -12.89
C LEU A 21 -12.88 -5.76 -11.54
N HIS A 22 -13.91 -6.23 -10.84
CA HIS A 22 -14.29 -5.73 -9.53
C HIS A 22 -13.17 -5.90 -8.51
N ASN A 23 -12.61 -7.11 -8.41
CA ASN A 23 -11.45 -7.40 -7.56
C ASN A 23 -10.22 -6.60 -8.00
N ARG A 24 -10.08 -6.33 -9.31
CA ARG A 24 -8.95 -5.56 -9.83
C ARG A 24 -9.08 -4.07 -9.61
N TYR A 25 -10.27 -3.47 -9.59
CA TYR A 25 -10.43 -2.01 -9.58
C TYR A 25 -11.31 -1.45 -8.48
N VAL A 26 -12.37 -2.15 -8.10
CA VAL A 26 -13.29 -1.69 -7.05
C VAL A 26 -12.67 -1.93 -5.68
N ASP A 27 -12.04 -3.08 -5.46
CA ASP A 27 -11.23 -3.30 -4.27
C ASP A 27 -10.02 -2.35 -4.18
N ARG A 28 -9.56 -1.76 -5.30
CA ARG A 28 -8.50 -0.75 -5.25
C ARG A 28 -8.95 0.62 -4.75
N LEU A 29 -10.27 0.91 -4.75
CA LEU A 29 -10.77 2.28 -4.61
C LEU A 29 -11.48 2.60 -3.28
N PHE A 30 -11.89 1.59 -2.48
CA PHE A 30 -12.82 1.83 -1.36
C PHE A 30 -12.41 1.27 0.00
N HIS A 31 -11.21 0.71 0.15
CA HIS A 31 -10.84 0.03 1.40
C HIS A 31 -10.18 0.94 2.44
N PHE A 32 -9.84 2.18 2.08
CA PHE A 32 -9.25 3.15 3.01
C PHE A 32 -9.37 4.60 2.55
N THR A 33 -9.28 5.51 3.52
CA THR A 33 -9.00 6.93 3.28
C THR A 33 -7.51 7.21 3.47
N GLU A 34 -6.87 7.88 2.51
CA GLU A 34 -5.43 8.19 2.54
C GLU A 34 -5.15 9.68 2.82
N TRP A 35 -4.16 9.92 3.68
CA TRP A 35 -3.42 11.18 3.77
C TRP A 35 -1.97 10.94 3.35
N ARG A 36 -1.59 11.53 2.22
CA ARG A 36 -0.25 11.41 1.62
C ARG A 36 0.53 12.71 1.75
N PHE A 37 1.82 12.59 2.04
CA PHE A 37 2.73 13.70 2.24
C PHE A 37 3.99 13.49 1.40
N SER A 38 4.44 14.59 0.80
CA SER A 38 5.73 14.71 0.11
C SER A 38 6.44 15.98 0.59
N GLU A 39 7.75 16.05 0.38
CA GLU A 39 8.56 17.20 0.79
C GLU A 39 9.05 17.99 -0.42
N GLU A 40 9.10 19.31 -0.28
CA GLU A 40 9.71 20.17 -1.30
C GLU A 40 11.18 19.80 -1.52
N GLY A 41 11.57 19.67 -2.78
CA GLY A 41 12.95 19.31 -3.15
C GLY A 41 13.26 17.81 -3.08
N VAL A 42 12.26 16.95 -2.89
CA VAL A 42 12.37 15.50 -3.07
C VAL A 42 11.52 15.05 -4.25
N SER A 43 11.92 13.97 -4.94
CA SER A 43 11.11 13.29 -5.95
C SER A 43 9.65 13.14 -5.52
N GLU A 44 8.72 13.45 -6.43
CA GLU A 44 7.27 13.27 -6.23
C GLU A 44 6.88 11.81 -5.99
N ASN A 45 7.74 10.87 -6.43
CA ASN A 45 7.56 9.46 -6.18
C ASN A 45 7.98 9.06 -4.76
N SER A 46 8.78 9.86 -4.07
CA SER A 46 9.10 9.64 -2.66
C SER A 46 8.00 10.25 -1.79
N PHE A 47 7.39 9.43 -0.93
CA PHE A 47 6.32 9.88 -0.06
C PHE A 47 6.23 9.07 1.23
N TYR A 48 5.49 9.60 2.19
CA TYR A 48 4.89 8.82 3.26
C TYR A 48 3.41 9.10 3.33
N ALA A 49 2.65 8.08 3.70
CA ALA A 49 1.22 8.15 3.83
C ALA A 49 0.76 7.42 5.09
N PHE A 50 -0.38 7.87 5.58
CA PHE A 50 -1.14 7.24 6.63
C PHE A 50 -2.60 7.21 6.19
N GLY A 51 -3.33 6.16 6.53
CA GLY A 51 -4.74 6.11 6.18
C GLY A 51 -5.56 5.21 7.08
N LYS A 52 -6.86 5.49 7.14
CA LYS A 52 -7.83 4.72 7.91
C LYS A 52 -8.41 3.63 7.03
N LEU A 53 -8.36 2.38 7.49
CA LEU A 53 -8.99 1.26 6.81
C LEU A 53 -10.49 1.25 7.12
N GLU A 54 -11.29 0.89 6.11
CA GLU A 54 -12.72 0.66 6.29
C GLU A 54 -12.99 -0.60 7.14
N ALA A 55 -14.17 -0.68 7.76
CA ALA A 55 -14.50 -1.75 8.69
C ALA A 55 -14.55 -3.15 8.06
N ASP A 56 -14.75 -3.22 6.74
CA ASP A 56 -14.81 -4.44 5.94
C ASP A 56 -13.48 -4.77 5.24
N PHE A 57 -12.38 -4.11 5.63
CA PHE A 57 -11.06 -4.34 5.06
C PHE A 57 -10.69 -5.84 5.05
N PRO A 58 -10.29 -6.42 3.90
CA PRO A 58 -10.11 -7.86 3.75
C PRO A 58 -8.77 -8.35 4.32
N PHE A 59 -8.65 -8.45 5.65
CA PHE A 59 -7.40 -8.82 6.33
C PHE A 59 -6.76 -10.14 5.88
N GLN A 60 -7.57 -11.12 5.45
CA GLN A 60 -7.06 -12.40 4.91
C GLN A 60 -6.25 -12.24 3.61
N ARG A 61 -6.48 -11.15 2.87
CA ARG A 61 -5.81 -10.78 1.63
C ARG A 61 -5.23 -9.38 1.71
N SER A 62 -4.86 -8.97 2.92
CA SER A 62 -4.38 -7.62 3.25
C SER A 62 -3.21 -7.19 2.37
N MET A 63 -2.20 -8.06 2.21
CA MET A 63 -1.06 -7.79 1.32
C MET A 63 -1.51 -7.56 -0.12
N GLN A 64 -2.32 -8.46 -0.69
CA GLN A 64 -2.80 -8.33 -2.08
C GLN A 64 -3.65 -7.08 -2.29
N THR A 65 -4.46 -6.74 -1.28
CA THR A 65 -5.33 -5.57 -1.31
C THR A 65 -4.50 -4.29 -1.30
N MET A 66 -3.53 -4.18 -0.40
CA MET A 66 -2.65 -3.02 -0.32
C MET A 66 -1.76 -2.90 -1.56
N PHE A 67 -1.13 -3.99 -2.00
CA PHE A 67 -0.26 -3.96 -3.18
C PHE A 67 -1.07 -3.63 -4.44
N GLY A 68 -2.27 -4.19 -4.57
CA GLY A 68 -3.20 -3.83 -5.63
C GLY A 68 -3.58 -2.36 -5.62
N ALA A 69 -3.91 -1.80 -4.46
CA ALA A 69 -4.31 -0.40 -4.32
C ALA A 69 -3.20 0.59 -4.71
N PHE A 70 -1.94 0.24 -4.45
CA PHE A 70 -0.78 1.06 -4.79
C PHE A 70 -0.09 0.69 -6.12
N ASP A 71 -0.69 -0.22 -6.89
CA ASP A 71 -0.14 -0.73 -8.16
C ASP A 71 1.28 -1.31 -8.01
N ILE A 72 1.55 -1.95 -6.87
CA ILE A 72 2.79 -2.65 -6.57
C ILE A 72 2.65 -4.09 -7.06
N ASP A 73 3.53 -4.53 -7.96
CA ASP A 73 3.56 -5.92 -8.40
C ASP A 73 3.93 -6.85 -7.22
N LEU A 74 3.15 -7.91 -7.01
CA LEU A 74 3.40 -8.87 -5.92
C LEU A 74 4.72 -9.62 -6.06
N SER A 75 5.30 -9.70 -7.26
CA SER A 75 6.63 -10.27 -7.47
C SER A 75 7.76 -9.44 -6.85
N TYR A 76 7.48 -8.18 -6.52
CA TYR A 76 8.37 -7.27 -5.79
C TYR A 76 8.21 -7.35 -4.27
N TYR A 77 7.31 -8.20 -3.77
CA TYR A 77 7.20 -8.45 -2.35
C TYR A 77 8.48 -9.11 -1.81
N GLU A 78 9.03 -8.53 -0.75
CA GLU A 78 10.09 -9.14 0.02
C GLU A 78 9.61 -9.36 1.44
N ASP A 79 9.59 -10.63 1.86
CA ASP A 79 9.45 -10.97 3.27
C ASP A 79 10.79 -10.67 3.95
N LEU A 80 10.99 -9.39 4.28
CA LEU A 80 12.14 -8.91 5.02
C LEU A 80 12.14 -9.38 6.49
N GLY A 81 11.22 -10.28 6.85
CA GLY A 81 11.40 -11.19 7.99
C GLY A 81 11.54 -10.44 9.29
N GLY A 82 10.41 -10.05 9.87
CA GLY A 82 10.40 -9.41 11.17
C GLY A 82 9.25 -9.80 12.09
N GLY A 83 8.59 -10.94 11.90
CA GLY A 83 7.57 -11.48 12.81
C GLY A 83 6.39 -10.55 13.15
N THR A 84 6.30 -9.40 12.48
CA THR A 84 5.37 -8.33 12.76
C THR A 84 4.18 -8.54 11.84
N PRO A 85 3.00 -8.88 12.38
CA PRO A 85 1.81 -9.09 11.57
C PRO A 85 1.52 -7.87 10.69
N TYR A 86 1.11 -8.12 9.46
CA TYR A 86 0.66 -7.09 8.53
C TYR A 86 1.72 -6.01 8.17
N HIS A 87 2.98 -6.41 8.12
CA HIS A 87 4.09 -5.59 7.63
C HIS A 87 4.61 -6.16 6.30
N TYR A 88 4.61 -5.33 5.25
CA TYR A 88 4.95 -5.72 3.89
C TYR A 88 6.03 -4.81 3.31
N GLY A 89 7.23 -5.35 3.11
CA GLY A 89 8.29 -4.69 2.36
C GLY A 89 8.20 -5.02 0.86
N TYR A 90 8.67 -4.11 0.01
CA TYR A 90 8.76 -4.35 -1.43
C TYR A 90 9.92 -3.60 -2.08
N TYR A 91 10.41 -4.12 -3.21
CA TYR A 91 11.48 -3.55 -4.01
C TYR A 91 11.31 -3.81 -5.51
N SER A 92 11.62 -2.83 -6.37
CA SER A 92 11.44 -2.84 -7.83
C SER A 92 12.40 -3.75 -8.62
N GLY A 93 13.12 -4.66 -7.97
CA GLY A 93 13.81 -5.76 -8.65
C GLY A 93 15.10 -5.43 -9.42
N MET A 94 15.69 -4.24 -9.28
CA MET A 94 16.98 -3.89 -9.92
C MET A 94 18.15 -3.86 -8.94
N GLU A 95 19.32 -4.32 -9.41
CA GLU A 95 20.58 -4.59 -8.70
C GLU A 95 20.86 -3.66 -7.49
N GLU A 96 21.29 -4.30 -6.39
CA GLU A 96 21.51 -3.79 -5.02
C GLU A 96 20.30 -3.89 -4.07
N ALA A 97 20.58 -4.18 -2.79
CA ALA A 97 19.60 -4.40 -1.71
C ALA A 97 18.91 -3.10 -1.28
N PHE A 98 18.11 -2.53 -2.18
CA PHE A 98 17.33 -1.32 -1.98
C PHE A 98 15.88 -1.71 -1.77
N ILE A 99 15.29 -1.25 -0.67
CA ILE A 99 13.87 -1.48 -0.37
C ILE A 99 13.13 -0.20 -0.73
N ASP A 100 12.24 -0.30 -1.71
CA ASP A 100 11.49 0.85 -2.22
C ASP A 100 10.49 1.36 -1.19
N GLY A 101 9.93 0.47 -0.37
CA GLY A 101 9.03 0.91 0.67
C GLY A 101 8.47 -0.19 1.55
N TYR A 102 7.66 0.27 2.50
CA TYR A 102 6.99 -0.57 3.48
C TYR A 102 5.55 -0.13 3.67
N ILE A 103 4.66 -1.11 3.78
CA ILE A 103 3.27 -0.93 4.20
C ILE A 103 3.10 -1.67 5.52
N THR A 104 2.53 -1.02 6.53
CA THR A 104 2.23 -1.64 7.84
C THR A 104 0.80 -1.36 8.24
N LEU A 105 0.04 -2.38 8.64
CA LEU A 105 -1.27 -2.20 9.23
C LEU A 105 -1.17 -2.20 10.76
N LEU A 106 -1.94 -1.33 11.40
CA LEU A 106 -1.98 -1.18 12.86
C LEU A 106 -3.42 -1.10 13.35
N GLU A 107 -3.66 -1.69 14.51
CA GLU A 107 -4.93 -1.62 15.23
C GLU A 107 -4.83 -0.55 16.32
N THR A 108 -5.85 0.30 16.40
CA THR A 108 -6.03 1.32 17.45
C THR A 108 -7.44 1.17 18.05
N PRO A 109 -7.75 1.83 19.18
CA PRO A 109 -9.11 1.84 19.72
C PRO A 109 -10.19 2.33 18.74
N ASP A 110 -9.83 3.22 17.79
CA ASP A 110 -10.75 3.82 16.81
C ASP A 110 -10.83 3.06 15.47
N GLY A 111 -10.19 1.90 15.40
CA GLY A 111 -10.17 1.01 14.24
C GLY A 111 -8.78 0.78 13.67
N TRP A 112 -8.75 0.27 12.45
CA TRP A 112 -7.53 -0.11 11.75
C TRP A 112 -7.02 1.00 10.85
N TYR A 113 -5.70 1.12 10.77
CA TYR A 113 -5.01 2.10 9.94
C TYR A 113 -3.84 1.44 9.22
N TYR A 114 -3.32 2.11 8.19
CA TYR A 114 -2.08 1.75 7.56
C TYR A 114 -1.07 2.90 7.56
N LYS A 115 0.19 2.52 7.52
CA LYS A 115 1.36 3.35 7.33
C LYS A 115 2.04 2.91 6.03
N HIS A 116 2.40 3.84 5.16
CA HIS A 116 3.13 3.56 3.94
C HIS A 116 4.29 4.53 3.79
N SER A 117 5.49 4.02 3.60
CA SER A 117 6.63 4.84 3.18
C SER A 117 7.14 4.31 1.85
N HIS A 118 7.46 5.21 0.93
CA HIS A 118 8.06 4.92 -0.36
C HIS A 118 9.21 5.88 -0.62
N ALA A 119 10.34 5.35 -1.07
CA ALA A 119 11.50 6.10 -1.47
C ALA A 119 11.82 5.86 -2.94
N ASP A 120 11.79 6.94 -3.72
CA ASP A 120 12.43 6.93 -5.04
C ASP A 120 13.93 6.71 -4.84
N ARG A 121 14.52 5.91 -5.73
CA ARG A 121 15.95 5.60 -5.75
C ARG A 121 16.82 6.83 -5.98
N GLN A 122 16.29 7.87 -6.63
CA GLN A 122 17.02 9.11 -6.88
C GLN A 122 17.33 9.87 -5.58
N ASP A 123 16.43 9.78 -4.60
CA ASP A 123 16.49 10.55 -3.36
C ASP A 123 16.19 9.62 -2.17
N TYR A 124 17.12 8.70 -1.87
CA TYR A 124 16.98 7.63 -0.87
C TYR A 124 16.62 8.12 0.54
N ASN A 125 15.33 8.41 0.75
CA ASN A 125 14.78 9.06 1.94
C ASN A 125 13.86 8.13 2.75
N GLY A 126 13.77 6.84 2.41
CA GLY A 126 12.81 5.91 3.02
C GLY A 126 12.95 5.76 4.53
N ILE A 127 14.19 5.76 5.03
CA ILE A 127 14.47 5.73 6.48
C ILE A 127 13.95 7.00 7.15
N HIS A 128 14.22 8.17 6.57
CA HIS A 128 13.80 9.47 7.11
C HIS A 128 12.27 9.60 7.13
N TYR A 129 11.61 9.12 6.09
CA TYR A 129 10.15 9.09 5.99
C TYR A 129 9.51 8.12 6.98
N SER A 130 10.12 6.95 7.18
CA SER A 130 9.68 6.00 8.21
C SER A 130 9.79 6.61 9.61
N GLN A 131 10.87 7.33 9.90
CA GLN A 131 11.05 8.05 11.17
C GLN A 131 10.01 9.16 11.35
N LYS A 132 9.77 9.99 10.34
CA LYS A 132 8.76 11.06 10.39
C LYS A 132 7.35 10.51 10.60
N LEU A 133 7.01 9.42 9.91
CA LEU A 133 5.73 8.76 10.06
C LEU A 133 5.58 8.20 11.48
N GLN A 134 6.62 7.55 12.02
CA GLN A 134 6.59 7.05 13.39
C GLN A 134 6.40 8.19 14.41
N MET A 135 7.13 9.31 14.25
CA MET A 135 6.96 10.49 15.13
C MET A 135 5.56 11.08 15.04
N PHE A 136 4.98 11.16 13.84
CA PHE A 136 3.61 11.66 13.64
C PHE A 136 2.61 10.79 14.42
N LEU A 137 2.80 9.46 14.40
CA LEU A 137 1.90 8.53 15.06
C LEU A 137 2.06 8.49 16.57
N GLU A 138 3.29 8.57 17.07
CA GLU A 138 3.53 8.76 18.51
C GLU A 138 2.89 10.06 19.02
N PHE A 139 2.93 11.13 18.23
CA PHE A 139 2.26 12.38 18.56
C PHE A 139 0.73 12.23 18.61
N MET A 140 0.14 11.49 17.67
CA MET A 140 -1.29 11.19 17.70
C MET A 140 -1.66 10.37 18.95
N GLU A 141 -0.92 9.30 19.26
CA GLU A 141 -1.15 8.44 20.43
C GLU A 141 -0.99 9.17 21.78
N TRP A 142 -0.14 10.20 21.85
CA TRP A 142 0.06 11.00 23.06
C TRP A 142 -1.04 12.04 23.32
N HIS A 143 -1.86 12.34 22.31
CA HIS A 143 -2.87 13.39 22.37
C HIS A 143 -4.32 12.88 22.41
N ASP A 144 -4.50 11.56 22.49
CA ASP A 144 -5.75 10.86 22.85
C ASP A 144 -5.77 10.47 24.34
#